data_AF-A0AAP5QCM4-F1
#
_entry.id   AF-A0AAP5QCM4-F1
#
_cell.length_a   1.000
_cell.length_b   1.000
_cell.length_c   1.000
_cell.angle_alpha   90.00
_cell.angle_beta   90.00
_cell.angle_gamma   90.00
#
_symmetry.space_group_name_H-M   'P 1'
#
loop_
_entity.id
_entity.type
_entity.pdbx_description
1 polymer ?
#
loop_
_entity_poly.entity_id
_entity_poly.type
_entity_poly.pdbx_seq_one_letter_code
_entity_poly.pdbx_strand_id
1 'polypeptide(L)'
;MRGGNFDEAARWRDWLVRAIAGSPGQLQIMYGVAGEHRLPEWECDRLVGYEGAVPVRIGNAAADQLQLDVFGEIMNALHEARVAGLPDDAAAWNVQMTLIGHLEAIWRSRDEGIWETRGGRRNFTYSKVMCWVAVDRAIQSAEQFDLTGPLDPWRGLRGEIHAGVYARGFSKQRNTFVQEHEGTALDASLLLMAIVGFLPPEDDRIRGTVAAIEQELVTTGFVSRYRIETMHDNLKSGEGSFLACSFWLVENISLQGRRDEADAMFEKLLAIRNDLGLIM
;
A
#
# COMPACT_ATOMS: atom_id res chain seq x y z
N MET A 1 -4.11 4.86 16.76
CA MET A 1 -3.16 6.00 16.84
C MET A 1 -3.83 7.31 16.54
N ARG A 2 -4.09 7.69 15.28
CA ARG A 2 -4.84 8.94 14.97
C ARG A 2 -6.27 8.97 15.55
N GLY A 3 -6.89 7.81 15.70
CA GLY A 3 -8.19 7.66 16.40
C GLY A 3 -8.12 7.51 17.93
N GLY A 4 -6.97 7.77 18.57
CA GLY A 4 -6.83 7.73 20.04
C GLY A 4 -6.64 6.35 20.70
N ASN A 5 -6.81 5.26 19.95
CA ASN A 5 -6.61 3.88 20.43
C ASN A 5 -5.10 3.53 20.44
N PHE A 6 -4.42 3.79 21.55
CA PHE A 6 -2.97 3.56 21.72
C PHE A 6 -2.62 2.16 22.21
N ASP A 7 -3.43 1.58 23.11
CA ASP A 7 -3.20 0.24 23.65
C ASP A 7 -3.31 -0.83 22.54
N GLU A 8 -4.31 -0.70 21.67
CA GLU A 8 -4.50 -1.57 20.51
C GLU A 8 -3.32 -1.44 19.52
N ALA A 9 -2.82 -0.21 19.32
CA ALA A 9 -1.68 0.03 18.46
C ALA A 9 -0.39 -0.59 19.02
N ALA A 10 -0.18 -0.48 20.34
CA ALA A 10 0.93 -1.14 21.03
C ALA A 10 0.85 -2.66 20.88
N ARG A 11 -0.32 -3.25 21.13
CA ARG A 11 -0.54 -4.70 20.98
C ARG A 11 -0.33 -5.19 19.55
N TRP A 12 -0.77 -4.40 18.57
CA TRP A 12 -0.54 -4.70 17.15
C TRP A 12 0.94 -4.66 16.79
N ARG A 13 1.68 -3.62 17.22
CA ARG A 13 3.14 -3.55 17.05
C ARG A 13 3.83 -4.78 17.65
N ASP A 14 3.48 -5.13 18.89
CA ASP A 14 4.12 -6.25 19.57
C ASP A 14 3.77 -7.58 18.89
N TRP A 15 2.54 -7.72 18.36
CA TRP A 15 2.17 -8.86 17.52
C TRP A 15 3.01 -8.91 16.25
N LEU A 16 3.18 -7.78 15.57
CA LEU A 16 3.95 -7.69 14.33
C LEU A 16 5.41 -8.08 14.57
N VAL A 17 6.05 -7.50 15.60
CA VAL A 17 7.43 -7.83 15.99
C VAL A 17 7.59 -9.33 16.28
N ARG A 18 6.61 -9.96 16.94
CA ARG A 18 6.62 -11.42 17.17
C ARG A 18 6.40 -12.24 15.90
N ALA A 19 5.48 -11.82 15.03
CA ALA A 19 5.16 -12.53 13.78
C ALA A 19 6.34 -12.51 12.79
N ILE A 20 7.14 -11.43 12.80
CA ILE A 20 8.32 -11.29 11.94
C ILE A 20 9.62 -11.69 12.65
N ALA A 21 9.55 -12.12 13.91
CA ALA A 21 10.71 -12.57 14.67
C ALA A 21 11.28 -13.85 14.04
N GLY A 22 12.46 -13.74 13.43
CA GLY A 22 13.12 -14.84 12.75
C GLY A 22 14.12 -14.30 11.73
N SER A 23 13.67 -14.06 10.51
CA SER A 23 14.46 -13.48 9.43
C SER A 23 13.62 -12.51 8.58
N PRO A 24 14.16 -11.35 8.15
CA PRO A 24 13.48 -10.44 7.24
C PRO A 24 13.02 -11.07 5.93
N GLY A 25 13.75 -12.09 5.44
CA GLY A 25 13.38 -12.84 4.24
C GLY A 25 12.20 -13.77 4.43
N GLN A 26 11.65 -13.85 5.64
CA GLN A 26 10.43 -14.60 5.98
C GLN A 26 9.23 -13.67 6.17
N LEU A 27 9.37 -12.37 5.85
CA LEU A 27 8.23 -11.46 5.83
C LEU A 27 7.23 -11.95 4.78
N GLN A 28 6.03 -12.30 5.23
CA GLN A 28 4.88 -12.63 4.41
C GLN A 28 3.92 -11.45 4.38
N ILE A 29 3.14 -11.36 3.31
CA ILE A 29 2.02 -10.42 3.23
C ILE A 29 0.91 -10.75 4.25
N MET A 30 0.85 -12.01 4.70
CA MET A 30 -0.26 -12.50 5.51
C MET A 30 0.16 -13.54 6.51
N TYR A 31 -0.52 -13.50 7.66
CA TYR A 31 -0.34 -14.39 8.79
C TYR A 31 -1.70 -14.82 9.31
N GLY A 32 -1.76 -15.96 9.99
CA GLY A 32 -2.89 -16.30 10.84
C GLY A 32 -3.04 -15.27 11.97
N VAL A 33 -4.23 -15.20 12.57
CA VAL A 33 -4.55 -14.20 13.61
C VAL A 33 -3.59 -14.32 14.82
N ALA A 34 -3.06 -15.50 15.11
CA ALA A 34 -2.08 -15.71 16.17
C ALA A 34 -0.61 -15.60 15.69
N GLY A 35 -0.38 -15.20 14.44
CA GLY A 35 0.95 -15.06 13.83
C GLY A 35 1.44 -16.30 13.07
N GLU A 36 0.55 -17.22 12.72
CA GLU A 36 0.92 -18.44 12.01
C GLU A 36 1.36 -18.15 10.57
N HIS A 37 2.55 -18.64 10.19
CA HIS A 37 3.09 -18.48 8.83
C HIS A 37 2.51 -19.44 7.79
N ARG A 38 2.08 -20.62 8.25
CA ARG A 38 1.67 -21.71 7.36
C ARG A 38 0.19 -21.58 7.01
N LEU A 39 -0.09 -20.97 5.86
CA LEU A 39 -1.45 -20.72 5.35
C LEU A 39 -1.74 -21.45 4.04
N PRO A 40 -1.61 -22.80 3.96
CA PRO A 40 -1.81 -23.53 2.72
C PRO A 40 -3.25 -23.35 2.22
N GLU A 41 -3.39 -22.90 0.99
CA GLU A 41 -4.68 -22.78 0.34
C GLU A 41 -5.18 -24.14 -0.16
N TRP A 42 -6.42 -24.47 0.13
CA TRP A 42 -7.11 -25.64 -0.41
C TRP A 42 -8.60 -25.38 -0.61
N GLU A 43 -9.20 -26.08 -1.58
CA GLU A 43 -10.62 -25.95 -1.91
C GLU A 43 -11.46 -26.93 -1.10
N CYS A 44 -12.52 -26.42 -0.46
CA CYS A 44 -13.43 -27.20 0.37
C CYS A 44 -14.74 -27.46 -0.37
N ASP A 45 -14.77 -28.53 -1.17
CA ASP A 45 -15.91 -28.90 -2.02
C ASP A 45 -17.22 -29.18 -1.25
N ARG A 46 -17.14 -29.37 0.07
CA ARG A 46 -18.28 -29.64 0.95
C ARG A 46 -19.00 -28.39 1.43
N LEU A 47 -18.41 -27.21 1.24
CA LEU A 47 -18.97 -25.94 1.66
C LEU A 47 -19.45 -25.15 0.44
N VAL A 48 -20.55 -24.43 0.64
CA VAL A 48 -21.06 -23.44 -0.31
C VAL A 48 -20.84 -22.07 0.30
N GLY A 49 -20.19 -21.17 -0.43
CA GLY A 49 -19.92 -19.82 0.04
C GLY A 49 -21.19 -18.99 0.14
N TYR A 50 -21.05 -17.79 0.72
CA TYR A 50 -22.12 -16.80 0.76
C TYR A 50 -22.69 -16.58 -0.65
N GLU A 51 -24.04 -16.51 -0.76
CA GLU A 51 -24.76 -16.40 -2.03
C GLU A 51 -24.42 -17.45 -3.10
N GLY A 52 -23.98 -18.64 -2.68
CA GLY A 52 -23.65 -19.72 -3.62
C GLY A 52 -22.25 -19.62 -4.23
N ALA A 53 -21.40 -18.73 -3.71
CA ALA A 53 -20.03 -18.55 -4.20
C ALA A 53 -19.22 -19.85 -4.09
N VAL A 54 -18.60 -20.26 -5.19
CA VAL A 54 -17.73 -21.44 -5.29
C VAL A 54 -16.52 -21.13 -6.18
N PRO A 55 -15.34 -21.71 -5.88
CA PRO A 55 -15.07 -22.63 -4.77
C PRO A 55 -14.87 -21.89 -3.44
N VAL A 56 -15.19 -22.58 -2.33
CA VAL A 56 -14.80 -22.13 -0.99
C VAL A 56 -13.33 -22.49 -0.76
N ARG A 57 -12.50 -21.50 -0.46
CA ARG A 57 -11.07 -21.69 -0.17
C ARG A 57 -10.79 -21.51 1.31
N ILE A 58 -9.92 -22.35 1.86
CA ILE A 58 -9.40 -22.25 3.21
C ILE A 58 -7.89 -22.03 3.12
N GLY A 59 -7.35 -21.10 3.90
CA GLY A 59 -5.98 -20.61 3.76
C GLY A 59 -5.92 -19.43 2.78
N ASN A 60 -4.72 -19.06 2.35
CA ASN A 60 -4.55 -18.01 1.35
C ASN A 60 -3.23 -18.16 0.58
N ALA A 61 -3.32 -18.36 -0.74
CA ALA A 61 -2.16 -18.56 -1.59
C ALA A 61 -1.26 -17.31 -1.71
N ALA A 62 -1.74 -16.13 -1.32
CA ALA A 62 -0.93 -14.91 -1.30
C ALA A 62 0.20 -14.98 -0.25
N ALA A 63 0.10 -15.88 0.75
CA ALA A 63 1.13 -16.03 1.78
C ALA A 63 2.53 -16.40 1.25
N ASP A 64 2.62 -16.94 0.03
CA ASP A 64 3.88 -17.28 -0.65
C ASP A 64 4.32 -16.22 -1.69
N GLN A 65 3.53 -15.16 -1.88
CA GLN A 65 3.83 -14.08 -2.83
C GLN A 65 4.91 -13.14 -2.29
N LEU A 66 5.70 -12.56 -3.21
CA LEU A 66 6.59 -11.47 -2.87
C LEU A 66 5.85 -10.15 -3.10
N GLN A 67 5.47 -9.46 -2.03
CA GLN A 67 4.93 -8.11 -2.12
C GLN A 67 5.94 -7.15 -1.51
N LEU A 68 6.43 -6.20 -2.29
CA LEU A 68 7.46 -5.27 -1.82
C LEU A 68 6.86 -4.10 -1.04
N ASP A 69 5.57 -3.82 -1.25
CA ASP A 69 4.83 -2.75 -0.63
C ASP A 69 4.68 -2.90 0.89
N VAL A 70 4.54 -4.13 1.38
CA VAL A 70 4.43 -4.45 2.82
C VAL A 70 5.59 -3.88 3.65
N PHE A 71 6.80 -3.78 3.09
CA PHE A 71 7.93 -3.15 3.78
C PHE A 71 7.66 -1.68 4.07
N GLY A 72 7.11 -0.96 3.09
CA GLY A 72 6.72 0.43 3.25
C GLY A 72 5.57 0.58 4.24
N GLU A 73 4.57 -0.29 4.19
CA GLU A 73 3.42 -0.27 5.08
C GLU A 73 3.83 -0.44 6.55
N ILE A 74 4.65 -1.45 6.84
CA ILE A 74 5.17 -1.73 8.17
C ILE A 74 6.00 -0.55 8.68
N MET A 75 6.95 -0.07 7.86
CA MET A 75 7.83 1.02 8.26
C MET A 75 7.07 2.32 8.48
N ASN A 76 6.05 2.60 7.67
CA ASN A 76 5.18 3.76 7.84
C ASN A 76 4.32 3.65 9.10
N ALA A 77 3.69 2.51 9.34
CA ALA A 77 2.89 2.30 10.54
C ALA A 77 3.72 2.45 11.82
N LEU A 78 4.93 1.87 11.86
CA LEU A 78 5.83 2.00 13.01
C LEU A 78 6.34 3.44 13.20
N HIS A 79 6.59 4.18 12.12
CA HIS A 79 6.96 5.59 12.20
C HIS A 79 5.80 6.46 12.71
N GLU A 80 4.60 6.31 12.15
CA GLU A 80 3.41 7.03 12.60
C GLU A 80 3.08 6.71 14.08
N ALA A 81 3.41 5.51 14.55
CA ALA A 81 3.30 5.16 15.96
C ALA A 81 4.19 6.00 16.86
N ARG A 82 5.46 6.18 16.48
CA ARG A 82 6.39 7.04 17.21
C ARG A 82 5.94 8.50 17.18
N VAL A 83 5.52 9.00 16.01
CA VAL A 83 4.99 10.36 15.85
C VAL A 83 3.77 10.59 16.75
N ALA A 84 2.93 9.58 16.92
CA ALA A 84 1.77 9.66 17.81
C ALA A 84 2.11 9.54 19.31
N GLY A 85 3.38 9.29 19.67
CA GLY A 85 3.84 9.19 21.06
C GLY A 85 3.83 7.77 21.64
N LEU A 86 3.72 6.73 20.80
CA LEU A 86 3.91 5.36 21.28
C LEU A 86 5.37 5.16 21.70
N PRO A 87 5.66 4.62 22.91
CA PRO A 87 7.02 4.48 23.40
C PRO A 87 7.89 3.66 22.46
N ASP A 88 9.15 4.09 22.33
CA ASP A 88 10.15 3.37 21.55
C ASP A 88 10.40 1.96 22.08
N ASP A 89 10.69 1.06 21.15
CA ASP A 89 11.05 -0.32 21.40
C ASP A 89 12.32 -0.65 20.60
N ALA A 90 13.41 -0.96 21.30
CA ALA A 90 14.70 -1.29 20.69
C ALA A 90 14.64 -2.55 19.82
N ALA A 91 13.81 -3.54 20.18
CA ALA A 91 13.61 -4.73 19.38
C ALA A 91 12.89 -4.39 18.07
N ALA A 92 11.86 -3.54 18.14
CA ALA A 92 11.17 -3.04 16.95
C ALA A 92 12.13 -2.28 16.03
N TRP A 93 13.00 -1.43 16.57
CA TRP A 93 14.00 -0.71 15.76
C TRP A 93 15.01 -1.63 15.09
N ASN A 94 15.52 -2.64 15.80
CA ASN A 94 16.43 -3.64 15.22
C ASN A 94 15.77 -4.40 14.06
N VAL A 95 14.49 -4.76 14.21
CA VAL A 95 13.72 -5.38 13.13
C VAL A 95 13.64 -4.45 11.93
N GLN A 96 13.32 -3.16 12.13
CA GLN A 96 13.27 -2.17 11.04
C GLN A 96 14.61 -2.03 10.30
N MET A 97 15.74 -1.96 11.01
CA MET A 97 17.06 -1.93 10.36
C MET A 97 17.31 -3.19 9.53
N THR A 98 16.92 -4.36 10.04
CA THR A 98 17.11 -5.63 9.33
C THR A 98 16.19 -5.73 8.09
N LEU A 99 14.97 -5.19 8.17
CA LEU A 99 14.05 -5.06 7.04
C LEU A 99 14.64 -4.17 5.93
N ILE A 100 15.24 -3.02 6.27
CA ILE A 100 15.88 -2.15 5.27
C ILE A 100 17.09 -2.83 4.62
N GLY A 101 17.92 -3.54 5.39
CA GLY A 101 19.05 -4.29 4.83
C GLY A 101 18.60 -5.39 3.85
N HIS A 102 17.48 -6.07 4.13
CA HIS A 102 16.91 -7.02 3.19
C HIS A 102 16.31 -6.34 1.96
N LEU A 103 15.56 -5.25 2.17
CA LEU A 103 14.93 -4.46 1.10
C LEU A 103 15.98 -3.93 0.10
N GLU A 104 17.14 -3.49 0.57
CA GLU A 104 18.26 -3.05 -0.28
C GLU A 104 18.65 -4.12 -1.31
N ALA A 105 18.61 -5.39 -0.93
CA ALA A 105 18.94 -6.51 -1.81
C ALA A 105 17.83 -6.85 -2.82
N ILE A 106 16.55 -6.60 -2.47
CA ILE A 106 15.41 -7.11 -3.24
C ILE A 106 14.54 -6.05 -3.91
N TRP A 107 14.70 -4.76 -3.62
CA TRP A 107 13.78 -3.74 -4.11
C TRP A 107 13.70 -3.64 -5.64
N ARG A 108 14.74 -4.11 -6.36
CA ARG A 108 14.78 -4.16 -7.83
C ARG A 108 14.07 -5.38 -8.42
N SER A 109 13.70 -6.36 -7.60
CA SER A 109 12.97 -7.56 -8.01
C SER A 109 11.55 -7.22 -8.47
N ARG A 110 10.99 -8.05 -9.34
CA ARG A 110 9.56 -7.99 -9.67
C ARG A 110 8.75 -8.60 -8.52
N ASP A 111 7.55 -8.08 -8.29
CA ASP A 111 6.67 -8.43 -7.17
C ASP A 111 5.21 -8.55 -7.63
N GLU A 112 4.32 -9.03 -6.76
CA GLU A 112 2.92 -9.33 -7.09
C GLU A 112 1.97 -8.13 -6.94
N GLY A 113 2.43 -7.03 -6.32
CA GLY A 113 1.70 -5.79 -6.10
C GLY A 113 0.53 -5.91 -5.12
N ILE A 114 0.01 -4.76 -4.66
CA ILE A 114 -1.03 -4.64 -3.63
C ILE A 114 -2.37 -5.32 -3.98
N TRP A 115 -2.64 -5.53 -5.27
CA TRP A 115 -3.88 -6.14 -5.73
C TRP A 115 -3.82 -7.66 -5.85
N GLU A 116 -2.71 -8.28 -5.47
CA GLU A 116 -2.48 -9.74 -5.49
C GLU A 116 -2.86 -10.39 -6.83
N THR A 117 -2.65 -9.65 -7.94
CA THR A 117 -3.18 -10.07 -9.23
C THR A 117 -2.53 -11.39 -9.67
N ARG A 118 -3.33 -12.28 -10.25
CA ARG A 118 -2.83 -13.56 -10.77
C ARG A 118 -2.04 -13.42 -12.10
N GLY A 119 -1.78 -12.18 -12.54
CA GLY A 119 -0.99 -11.84 -13.74
C GLY A 119 0.53 -12.01 -13.58
N GLY A 120 0.97 -12.41 -12.39
CA GLY A 120 2.36 -12.70 -12.05
C GLY A 120 3.19 -11.46 -11.75
N ARG A 121 4.46 -11.69 -11.37
CA ARG A 121 5.35 -10.63 -10.87
C ARG A 121 5.62 -9.54 -11.91
N ARG A 122 5.51 -8.26 -11.56
CA ARG A 122 5.86 -7.09 -12.40
C ARG A 122 6.69 -6.08 -11.62
N ASN A 123 7.13 -5.01 -12.28
CA ASN A 123 7.75 -3.87 -11.59
C ASN A 123 6.66 -2.83 -11.35
N PHE A 124 5.84 -3.04 -10.32
CA PHE A 124 4.75 -2.12 -9.99
C PHE A 124 5.30 -0.81 -9.42
N THR A 125 4.84 0.32 -9.96
CA THR A 125 5.25 1.66 -9.53
C THR A 125 4.92 1.88 -8.05
N TYR A 126 3.72 1.49 -7.63
CA TYR A 126 3.31 1.59 -6.22
C TYR A 126 4.25 0.81 -5.29
N SER A 127 4.58 -0.43 -5.62
CA SER A 127 5.51 -1.24 -4.83
C SER A 127 6.88 -0.57 -4.69
N LYS A 128 7.40 0.06 -5.75
CA LYS A 128 8.66 0.82 -5.68
C LYS A 128 8.55 2.10 -4.87
N VAL A 129 7.40 2.77 -4.90
CA VAL A 129 7.11 3.91 -4.01
C VAL A 129 7.10 3.44 -2.56
N MET A 130 6.51 2.31 -2.24
CA MET A 130 6.49 1.78 -0.88
C MET A 130 7.87 1.30 -0.41
N CYS A 131 8.74 0.79 -1.31
CA CYS A 131 10.16 0.61 -1.00
C CYS A 131 10.83 1.93 -0.61
N TRP A 132 10.53 3.03 -1.32
CA TRP A 132 11.03 4.36 -0.96
C TRP A 132 10.50 4.82 0.40
N VAL A 133 9.21 4.60 0.68
CA VAL A 133 8.58 4.93 1.97
C VAL A 133 9.30 4.19 3.09
N ALA A 134 9.61 2.90 2.92
CA ALA A 134 10.34 2.15 3.94
C ALA A 134 11.65 2.84 4.35
N VAL A 135 12.48 3.21 3.37
CA VAL A 135 13.77 3.86 3.61
C VAL A 135 13.60 5.28 4.15
N ASP A 136 12.65 6.04 3.62
CA ASP A 136 12.32 7.38 4.10
C ASP A 136 11.89 7.38 5.58
N ARG A 137 11.00 6.46 5.97
CA ARG A 137 10.54 6.31 7.35
C ARG A 137 11.65 5.85 8.29
N ALA A 138 12.61 5.06 7.81
CA ALA A 138 13.80 4.72 8.59
C ALA A 138 14.67 5.96 8.87
N ILE A 139 14.93 6.77 7.85
CA ILE A 139 15.70 8.03 7.98
C ILE A 139 14.99 8.99 8.95
N GLN A 140 13.69 9.25 8.72
CA GLN A 140 12.93 10.16 9.56
C GLN A 140 12.84 9.68 11.02
N SER A 141 12.68 8.37 11.22
CA SER A 141 12.66 7.81 12.59
C SER A 141 14.02 8.00 13.29
N ALA A 142 15.13 7.77 12.58
CA ALA A 142 16.48 7.97 13.13
C ALA A 142 16.77 9.43 13.47
N GLU A 143 16.39 10.37 12.60
CA GLU A 143 16.65 11.80 12.79
C GLU A 143 15.74 12.44 13.86
N GLN A 144 14.46 12.07 13.92
CA GLN A 144 13.49 12.71 14.80
C GLN A 144 13.47 12.13 16.22
N PHE A 145 13.86 10.86 16.38
CA PHE A 145 13.76 10.13 17.65
C PHE A 145 15.13 9.64 18.16
N ASP A 146 16.23 10.20 17.65
CA ASP A 146 17.61 9.90 18.07
C ASP A 146 17.96 8.40 18.00
N LEU A 147 17.42 7.70 17.00
CA LEU A 147 17.69 6.28 16.78
C LEU A 147 18.94 6.12 15.92
N THR A 148 19.82 5.19 16.29
CA THR A 148 21.04 4.92 15.53
C THR A 148 20.75 4.14 14.25
N GLY A 149 21.25 4.60 13.11
CA GLY A 149 21.17 3.90 11.82
C GLY A 149 22.14 4.45 10.78
N PRO A 150 22.46 3.69 9.71
CA PRO A 150 23.36 4.13 8.64
C PRO A 150 22.69 5.14 7.70
N LEU A 151 22.54 6.38 8.17
CA LEU A 151 21.82 7.45 7.47
C LEU A 151 22.32 7.73 6.05
N ASP A 152 23.64 7.77 5.84
CA ASP A 152 24.20 8.10 4.52
C ASP A 152 23.91 7.03 3.46
N PRO A 153 24.15 5.72 3.73
CA PRO A 153 23.66 4.66 2.85
C PRO A 153 22.15 4.71 2.59
N TRP A 154 21.33 4.96 3.62
CA TRP A 154 19.89 5.05 3.45
C TRP A 154 19.47 6.23 2.57
N ARG A 155 20.09 7.40 2.73
CA ARG A 155 19.85 8.57 1.85
C ARG A 155 20.20 8.25 0.40
N GLY A 156 21.32 7.56 0.18
CA GLY A 156 21.71 7.07 -1.15
C GLY A 156 20.66 6.14 -1.75
N LEU A 157 20.24 5.12 -0.99
CA LEU A 157 19.22 4.15 -1.43
C LEU A 157 17.87 4.82 -1.70
N ARG A 158 17.41 5.72 -0.82
CA ARG A 158 16.18 6.50 -1.01
C ARG A 158 16.24 7.32 -2.30
N GLY A 159 17.36 8.00 -2.55
CA GLY A 159 17.59 8.77 -3.77
C GLY A 159 17.55 7.90 -5.03
N GLU A 160 18.17 6.72 -4.98
CA GLU A 160 18.16 5.77 -6.10
C GLU A 160 16.76 5.26 -6.41
N ILE A 161 16.00 4.83 -5.41
CA ILE A 161 14.62 4.34 -5.60
C ILE A 161 13.75 5.46 -6.17
N HIS A 162 13.83 6.68 -5.61
CA HIS A 162 13.07 7.84 -6.09
C HIS A 162 13.36 8.14 -7.58
N ALA A 163 14.63 8.18 -7.95
CA ALA A 163 15.03 8.38 -9.34
C ALA A 163 14.55 7.25 -10.26
N GLY A 164 14.61 6.00 -9.79
CA GLY A 164 14.14 4.83 -10.53
C GLY A 164 12.64 4.80 -10.77
N VAL A 165 11.83 5.19 -9.77
CA VAL A 165 10.38 5.36 -9.89
C VAL A 165 10.05 6.44 -10.91
N TYR A 166 10.69 7.60 -10.83
CA TYR A 166 10.43 8.68 -11.78
C TYR A 166 10.84 8.32 -13.21
N ALA A 167 12.01 7.71 -13.39
CA ALA A 167 12.53 7.40 -14.72
C ALA A 167 11.69 6.37 -15.48
N ARG A 168 11.06 5.42 -14.77
CA ARG A 168 10.39 4.26 -15.39
C ARG A 168 8.90 4.17 -15.09
N GLY A 169 8.45 4.71 -13.97
CA GLY A 169 7.04 4.69 -13.55
C GLY A 169 6.22 5.91 -13.98
N PHE A 170 6.85 6.93 -14.60
CA PHE A 170 6.15 8.14 -15.07
C PHE A 170 6.08 8.23 -16.60
N SER A 171 4.87 8.34 -17.13
CA SER A 171 4.64 8.60 -18.55
C SER A 171 4.60 10.10 -18.83
N LYS A 172 5.68 10.64 -19.41
CA LYS A 172 5.73 12.05 -19.84
C LYS A 172 4.71 12.38 -20.92
N GLN A 173 4.37 11.42 -21.78
CA GLN A 173 3.40 11.60 -22.85
C GLN A 173 1.98 11.80 -22.31
N ARG A 174 1.62 11.04 -21.28
CA ARG A 174 0.30 11.12 -20.63
C ARG A 174 0.26 12.07 -19.43
N ASN A 175 1.42 12.57 -19.00
CA ASN A 175 1.60 13.34 -17.76
C ASN A 175 1.02 12.63 -16.52
N THR A 176 1.30 11.34 -16.36
CA THR A 176 0.79 10.53 -15.23
C THR A 176 1.79 9.44 -14.84
N PHE A 177 1.82 9.08 -13.57
CA PHE A 177 2.40 7.79 -13.17
C PHE A 177 1.54 6.65 -13.73
N VAL A 178 2.20 5.54 -14.02
CA VAL A 178 1.59 4.32 -14.58
C VAL A 178 1.79 3.15 -13.63
N GLN A 179 0.90 2.16 -13.74
CA GLN A 179 0.80 1.01 -12.85
C GLN A 179 2.10 0.21 -12.73
N GLU A 180 2.70 -0.11 -13.87
CA GLU A 180 3.98 -0.81 -13.98
C GLU A 180 4.99 0.01 -14.76
N HIS A 181 6.27 -0.16 -14.43
CA HIS A 181 7.37 0.49 -15.13
C HIS A 181 7.26 0.28 -16.64
N GLU A 182 7.42 1.37 -17.40
CA GLU A 182 7.38 1.42 -18.87
C GLU A 182 6.01 1.03 -19.47
N GLY A 183 5.00 0.80 -18.63
CA GLY A 183 3.64 0.52 -19.03
C GLY A 183 2.83 1.78 -19.37
N THR A 184 1.56 1.56 -19.68
CA THR A 184 0.61 2.65 -19.95
C THR A 184 -0.63 2.59 -19.07
N ALA A 185 -0.90 1.48 -18.38
CA ALA A 185 -2.09 1.32 -17.55
C ALA A 185 -2.05 2.26 -16.33
N LEU A 186 -3.24 2.72 -15.91
CA LEU A 186 -3.43 3.48 -14.67
C LEU A 186 -3.73 2.52 -13.51
N ASP A 187 -3.41 2.97 -12.30
CA ASP A 187 -3.71 2.27 -11.07
C ASP A 187 -4.07 3.27 -9.97
N ALA A 188 -5.17 3.04 -9.27
CA ALA A 188 -5.66 3.91 -8.21
C ALA A 188 -4.74 3.93 -6.98
N SER A 189 -3.91 2.90 -6.76
CA SER A 189 -2.88 2.91 -5.70
C SER A 189 -1.89 4.07 -5.85
N LEU A 190 -1.73 4.64 -7.05
CA LEU A 190 -0.86 5.80 -7.29
C LEU A 190 -1.37 7.08 -6.62
N LEU A 191 -2.65 7.14 -6.20
CA LEU A 191 -3.17 8.21 -5.34
C LEU A 191 -2.44 8.25 -3.98
N LEU A 192 -1.93 7.12 -3.51
CA LEU A 192 -1.19 7.06 -2.24
C LEU A 192 0.16 7.79 -2.31
N MET A 193 0.70 8.07 -3.51
CA MET A 193 2.03 8.71 -3.66
C MET A 193 2.11 10.06 -2.94
N ALA A 194 1.08 10.90 -3.07
CA ALA A 194 1.03 12.18 -2.36
C ALA A 194 0.77 12.00 -0.86
N ILE A 195 -0.11 11.05 -0.51
CA ILE A 195 -0.53 10.76 0.88
C ILE A 195 0.65 10.26 1.72
N VAL A 196 1.51 9.40 1.17
CA VAL A 196 2.73 8.91 1.83
C VAL A 196 3.93 9.85 1.70
N GLY A 197 3.75 10.99 1.01
CA GLY A 197 4.77 12.02 0.88
C GLY A 197 5.89 11.72 -0.12
N PHE A 198 5.66 10.84 -1.11
CA PHE A 198 6.64 10.56 -2.18
C PHE A 198 6.91 11.81 -3.03
N LEU A 199 5.87 12.57 -3.36
CA LEU A 199 5.93 13.89 -3.99
C LEU A 199 4.87 14.80 -3.36
N PRO A 200 5.07 16.13 -3.35
CA PRO A 200 4.08 17.06 -2.80
C PRO A 200 2.79 17.05 -3.65
N PRO A 201 1.62 17.30 -3.04
CA PRO A 201 0.33 17.34 -3.74
C PRO A 201 0.27 18.34 -4.91
N GLU A 202 1.04 19.42 -4.84
CA GLU A 202 1.09 20.49 -5.84
C GLU A 202 2.01 20.16 -7.02
N ASP A 203 2.78 19.08 -6.96
CA ASP A 203 3.65 18.64 -8.06
C ASP A 203 2.81 18.35 -9.31
N ASP A 204 3.22 18.89 -10.45
CA ASP A 204 2.50 18.74 -11.72
C ASP A 204 2.30 17.27 -12.12
N ARG A 205 3.19 16.37 -11.68
CA ARG A 205 3.12 14.93 -11.95
C ARG A 205 2.07 14.26 -11.06
N ILE A 206 1.92 14.71 -9.82
CA ILE A 206 0.85 14.25 -8.92
C ILE A 206 -0.49 14.76 -9.43
N ARG A 207 -0.60 16.06 -9.76
CA ARG A 207 -1.81 16.64 -10.35
C ARG A 207 -2.24 15.93 -11.63
N GLY A 208 -1.29 15.66 -12.52
CA GLY A 208 -1.55 14.92 -13.74
C GLY A 208 -2.02 13.49 -13.50
N THR A 209 -1.48 12.82 -12.47
CA THR A 209 -1.90 11.47 -12.08
C THR A 209 -3.30 11.45 -11.49
N VAL A 210 -3.62 12.38 -10.59
CA VAL A 210 -4.96 12.55 -10.03
C VAL A 210 -5.98 12.83 -11.14
N ALA A 211 -5.68 13.77 -12.05
CA ALA A 211 -6.56 14.10 -13.16
C ALA A 211 -6.80 12.91 -14.12
N ALA A 212 -5.76 12.12 -14.41
CA ALA A 212 -5.90 10.92 -15.23
C ALA A 212 -6.79 9.87 -14.55
N ILE A 213 -6.64 9.65 -13.24
CA ILE A 213 -7.46 8.74 -12.45
C ILE A 213 -8.92 9.22 -12.37
N GLU A 214 -9.13 10.52 -12.14
CA GLU A 214 -10.46 11.16 -12.17
C GLU A 214 -11.17 10.95 -13.50
N GLN A 215 -10.47 11.07 -14.62
CA GLN A 215 -11.05 10.90 -15.96
C GLN A 215 -11.30 9.44 -16.32
N GLU A 216 -10.40 8.53 -15.93
CA GLU A 216 -10.34 7.20 -16.53
C GLU A 216 -10.75 6.06 -15.60
N LEU A 217 -10.69 6.25 -14.29
CA LEU A 217 -11.02 5.24 -13.28
C LEU A 217 -12.26 5.61 -12.44
N VAL A 218 -12.75 6.84 -12.48
CA VAL A 218 -14.03 7.19 -11.85
C VAL A 218 -15.19 6.73 -12.72
N THR A 219 -15.96 5.77 -12.22
CA THR A 219 -17.19 5.28 -12.85
C THR A 219 -18.32 5.40 -11.85
N THR A 220 -19.48 5.91 -12.28
CA THR A 220 -20.65 6.18 -11.41
C THR A 220 -20.33 6.99 -10.13
N GLY A 221 -19.22 7.73 -10.18
CA GLY A 221 -18.67 8.56 -9.10
C GLY A 221 -17.99 7.79 -7.96
N PHE A 222 -17.49 6.59 -8.24
CA PHE A 222 -16.56 5.84 -7.39
C PHE A 222 -15.32 5.45 -8.22
N VAL A 223 -14.20 5.24 -7.55
CA VAL A 223 -12.91 4.92 -8.18
C VAL A 223 -12.73 3.41 -8.28
N SER A 224 -12.49 2.90 -9.49
CA SER A 224 -12.06 1.53 -9.74
C SER A 224 -10.55 1.37 -9.51
N ARG A 225 -10.09 0.18 -9.12
CA ARG A 225 -8.65 -0.11 -8.87
C ARG A 225 -7.79 0.17 -10.11
N TYR A 226 -8.24 -0.35 -11.25
CA TYR A 226 -7.65 -0.20 -12.58
C TYR A 226 -8.73 -0.57 -13.62
N ARG A 227 -8.43 -0.41 -14.91
CA ARG A 227 -9.33 -0.89 -15.98
C ARG A 227 -9.15 -2.40 -16.17
N ILE A 228 -10.21 -3.17 -15.91
CA ILE A 228 -10.23 -4.64 -16.04
C ILE A 228 -9.83 -5.07 -17.47
N GLU A 229 -10.25 -4.31 -18.49
CA GLU A 229 -9.93 -4.58 -19.90
C GLU A 229 -8.41 -4.59 -20.20
N THR A 230 -7.62 -3.89 -19.38
CA THR A 230 -6.16 -3.83 -19.53
C THR A 230 -5.42 -4.83 -18.63
N MET A 231 -6.13 -5.57 -17.77
CA MET A 231 -5.53 -6.45 -16.77
C MET A 231 -5.94 -7.91 -16.97
N HIS A 232 -4.95 -8.81 -16.98
CA HIS A 232 -5.15 -10.26 -17.03
C HIS A 232 -5.33 -10.83 -15.62
N ASP A 233 -6.32 -10.34 -14.86
CA ASP A 233 -6.57 -10.76 -13.46
C ASP A 233 -7.64 -11.85 -13.33
N ASN A 234 -8.19 -12.34 -14.44
CA ASN A 234 -9.29 -13.31 -14.53
C ASN A 234 -10.61 -12.87 -13.85
N LEU A 235 -10.78 -11.58 -13.54
CA LEU A 235 -12.04 -11.05 -13.03
C LEU A 235 -13.01 -10.78 -14.19
N LYS A 236 -14.30 -11.04 -13.96
CA LYS A 236 -15.36 -10.73 -14.93
C LYS A 236 -15.61 -9.23 -14.95
N SER A 237 -16.04 -8.70 -16.10
CA SER A 237 -16.50 -7.31 -16.21
C SER A 237 -17.62 -7.03 -15.20
N GLY A 238 -17.52 -5.91 -14.48
CA GLY A 238 -18.49 -5.50 -13.47
C GLY A 238 -18.05 -5.65 -12.01
N GLU A 239 -16.76 -5.82 -11.71
CA GLU A 239 -16.27 -5.68 -10.34
C GLU A 239 -16.66 -4.30 -9.79
N GLY A 240 -17.19 -4.29 -8.55
CA GLY A 240 -17.58 -3.06 -7.86
C GLY A 240 -16.36 -2.16 -7.59
N SER A 241 -16.60 -0.86 -7.51
CA SER A 241 -15.55 0.09 -7.15
C SER A 241 -14.98 -0.20 -5.76
N PHE A 242 -13.66 -0.25 -5.65
CA PHE A 242 -13.00 -0.47 -4.35
C PHE A 242 -13.01 0.85 -3.58
N LEU A 243 -13.85 0.93 -2.56
CA LEU A 243 -14.19 2.21 -1.91
C LEU A 243 -12.99 2.92 -1.28
N ALA A 244 -11.97 2.18 -0.84
CA ALA A 244 -10.72 2.76 -0.36
C ALA A 244 -10.08 3.70 -1.40
N CYS A 245 -10.10 3.34 -2.68
CA CYS A 245 -9.58 4.18 -3.76
C CYS A 245 -10.34 5.51 -3.88
N SER A 246 -11.64 5.49 -3.58
CA SER A 246 -12.46 6.71 -3.58
C SER A 246 -12.09 7.63 -2.41
N PHE A 247 -11.79 7.07 -1.23
CA PHE A 247 -11.29 7.85 -0.10
C PHE A 247 -9.87 8.40 -0.36
N TRP A 248 -8.99 7.65 -1.02
CA TRP A 248 -7.68 8.16 -1.42
C TRP A 248 -7.81 9.33 -2.41
N LEU A 249 -8.81 9.29 -3.30
CA LEU A 249 -9.07 10.40 -4.20
C LEU A 249 -9.59 11.63 -3.44
N VAL A 250 -10.54 11.45 -2.50
CA VAL A 250 -11.00 12.54 -1.61
C VAL A 250 -9.82 13.22 -0.91
N GLU A 251 -8.90 12.43 -0.34
CA GLU A 251 -7.73 12.97 0.35
C GLU A 251 -6.82 13.76 -0.60
N ASN A 252 -6.58 13.27 -1.82
CA ASN A 252 -5.81 14.01 -2.83
C ASN A 252 -6.48 15.32 -3.26
N ILE A 253 -7.79 15.30 -3.50
CA ILE A 253 -8.56 16.51 -3.84
C ILE A 253 -8.45 17.54 -2.70
N SER A 254 -8.59 17.09 -1.45
CA SER A 254 -8.41 17.94 -0.26
C SER A 254 -6.99 18.50 -0.16
N LEU A 255 -5.97 17.65 -0.35
CA LEU A 255 -4.55 18.05 -0.32
C LEU A 255 -4.22 19.07 -1.43
N GLN A 256 -4.93 19.05 -2.56
CA GLN A 256 -4.80 20.03 -3.63
C GLN A 256 -5.62 21.31 -3.41
N GLY A 257 -6.26 21.46 -2.25
CA GLY A 257 -7.04 22.66 -1.88
C GLY A 257 -8.45 22.72 -2.48
N ARG A 258 -8.91 21.66 -3.16
CA ARG A 258 -10.25 21.55 -3.77
C ARG A 258 -11.29 21.12 -2.73
N ARG A 259 -11.41 21.87 -1.64
CA ARG A 259 -12.13 21.44 -0.42
C ARG A 259 -13.61 21.12 -0.67
N ASP A 260 -14.34 21.97 -1.37
CA ASP A 260 -15.77 21.76 -1.62
C ASP A 260 -16.04 20.47 -2.42
N GLU A 261 -15.14 20.13 -3.35
CA GLU A 261 -15.22 18.89 -4.13
C GLU A 261 -14.90 17.67 -3.26
N ALA A 262 -13.89 17.78 -2.39
CA ALA A 262 -13.54 16.72 -1.45
C ALA A 262 -14.69 16.43 -0.47
N ASP A 263 -15.29 17.48 0.12
CA ASP A 263 -16.40 17.36 1.06
C ASP A 263 -17.63 16.72 0.37
N ALA A 264 -17.98 17.16 -0.84
CA ALA A 264 -19.09 16.58 -1.59
C ALA A 264 -18.88 15.09 -1.93
N MET A 265 -17.67 14.72 -2.34
CA MET A 265 -17.35 13.31 -2.61
C MET A 265 -17.31 12.49 -1.33
N PHE A 266 -16.76 13.02 -0.23
CA PHE A 266 -16.74 12.36 1.07
C PHE A 266 -18.16 12.07 1.59
N GLU A 267 -19.07 13.04 1.54
CA GLU A 267 -20.47 12.85 1.95
C GLU A 267 -21.18 11.79 1.10
N LYS A 268 -20.89 11.74 -0.21
CA LYS A 268 -21.40 10.68 -1.09
C LYS A 268 -20.91 9.30 -0.66
N LEU A 269 -19.64 9.16 -0.26
CA LEU A 269 -19.08 7.90 0.27
C LEU A 269 -19.65 7.55 1.65
N LEU A 270 -20.03 8.53 2.45
CA LEU A 270 -20.70 8.29 3.73
C LEU A 270 -22.17 7.86 3.57
N ALA A 271 -22.82 8.26 2.48
CA ALA A 271 -24.22 7.93 2.21
C ALA A 271 -24.45 6.45 1.85
N ILE A 272 -23.41 5.69 1.50
CA ILE A 272 -23.50 4.25 1.19
C ILE A 272 -23.35 3.32 2.39
N ARG A 273 -23.12 3.89 3.59
CA ARG A 273 -23.05 3.11 4.82
C ARG A 273 -24.37 2.36 5.04
N ASN A 274 -24.28 1.12 5.51
CA ASN A 274 -25.46 0.41 5.99
C ASN A 274 -25.97 1.01 7.32
N ASP A 275 -27.07 0.47 7.83
CA ASP A 275 -27.70 0.85 9.10
C ASP A 275 -26.80 0.69 10.33
N LEU A 276 -25.75 -0.15 10.23
CA LEU A 276 -24.72 -0.32 11.25
C LEU A 276 -23.53 0.64 11.07
N GLY A 277 -23.55 1.51 10.05
CA GLY A 277 -22.46 2.42 9.73
C GLY A 277 -21.29 1.79 8.98
N LEU A 278 -21.40 0.53 8.55
CA LEU A 278 -20.36 -0.19 7.82
C LEU A 278 -20.39 0.22 6.34
N ILE A 279 -19.18 0.33 5.77
CA ILE A 279 -18.96 0.60 4.35
C ILE A 279 -18.54 -0.74 3.73
N MET A 280 -19.30 -1.22 2.76
CA MET A 280 -19.07 -2.49 2.05
C MET A 280 -18.87 -2.24 0.57
#